data_AF-A0A2V5SW13-F1
#
_entry.id   AF-A0A2V5SW13-F1
#
_cell.length_a   1.000
_cell.length_b   1.000
_cell.length_c   1.000
_cell.angle_alpha   90.00
_cell.angle_beta   90.00
_cell.angle_gamma   90.00
#
_symmetry.space_group_name_H-M   'P 1'
#
loop_
_entity.id
_entity.type
_entity.pdbx_description
1 polymer ?
#
loop_
_entity_poly.entity_id
_entity_poly.type
_entity_poly.pdbx_seq_one_letter_code
_entity_poly.pdbx_strand_id
1 'polypeptide(L)'
;MSRGSKGHIGAVILAAGESSRFGQPKQLVSFRGKSFVRRIADSATEAGCSPIVAVIGSHGEKVARELERTNVTSIENKSWQRGMGSSIRAGIRHLVENATDIDAAILLVCDQPAVDAQAIVRLIGL
;
A
#
# COMPACT_ATOMS: atom_id res chain seq x y z
N MET A 1 -31.01 -9.70 -10.68
CA MET A 1 -29.65 -10.08 -10.24
C MET A 1 -29.15 -8.98 -9.32
N SER A 2 -29.24 -9.19 -8.00
CA SER A 2 -28.82 -8.20 -7.01
C SER A 2 -27.31 -8.02 -7.13
N ARG A 3 -26.84 -6.80 -7.42
CA ARG A 3 -25.43 -6.46 -7.21
C ARG A 3 -25.20 -6.59 -5.71
N GLY A 4 -24.48 -7.63 -5.29
CA GLY A 4 -24.03 -7.75 -3.89
C GLY A 4 -23.39 -6.43 -3.48
N SER A 5 -23.59 -6.01 -2.22
CA SER A 5 -22.90 -4.83 -1.70
C SER A 5 -21.43 -4.93 -2.06
N LYS A 6 -20.87 -3.90 -2.71
CA LYS A 6 -19.42 -3.84 -2.92
C LYS A 6 -18.75 -4.06 -1.56
N GLY A 7 -18.01 -5.16 -1.42
CA GLY A 7 -17.29 -5.45 -0.20
C GLY A 7 -16.34 -4.30 0.14
N HIS A 8 -16.21 -3.99 1.42
CA HIS A 8 -15.32 -2.95 1.88
C HIS A 8 -13.89 -3.51 1.93
N ILE A 9 -13.04 -3.04 1.02
CA ILE A 9 -11.68 -3.55 0.83
C ILE A 9 -10.66 -2.61 1.44
N GLY A 10 -9.94 -3.10 2.46
CA GLY A 10 -8.72 -2.45 2.95
C GLY A 10 -7.53 -2.67 2.02
N ALA A 11 -6.52 -1.80 2.08
CA ALA A 11 -5.29 -1.97 1.30
C ALA A 11 -4.04 -1.87 2.17
N VAL A 12 -3.06 -2.74 1.89
CA VAL A 12 -1.72 -2.71 2.49
C VAL A 12 -0.68 -2.50 1.39
N ILE A 13 0.00 -1.37 1.43
CA ILE A 13 1.10 -1.01 0.54
C ILE A 13 2.43 -1.39 1.21
N LEU A 14 3.15 -2.33 0.62
CA LEU A 14 4.43 -2.83 1.14
C LEU A 14 5.58 -1.96 0.63
N ALA A 15 6.04 -1.04 1.49
CA ALA A 15 7.04 -0.01 1.17
C ALA A 15 8.28 -0.05 2.09
N ALA A 16 8.46 -1.10 2.90
CA ALA A 16 9.47 -1.11 3.96
C ALA A 16 10.91 -1.51 3.54
N GLY A 17 11.07 -2.13 2.36
CA GLY A 17 12.34 -2.73 1.95
C GLY A 17 13.43 -1.73 1.53
N GLU A 18 14.69 -2.13 1.64
CA GLU A 18 15.87 -1.30 1.33
C GLU A 18 16.06 -1.01 -0.16
N SER A 19 15.59 -1.90 -1.05
CA SER A 19 15.80 -1.79 -2.51
C SER A 19 17.27 -1.85 -2.96
N SER A 20 18.11 -2.58 -2.21
CA SER A 20 19.57 -2.64 -2.41
C SER A 20 20.02 -3.02 -3.83
N ARG A 21 19.27 -3.88 -4.54
CA ARG A 21 19.57 -4.27 -5.94
C ARG A 21 19.22 -3.20 -6.98
N PHE A 22 18.37 -2.24 -6.61
CA PHE A 22 17.89 -1.19 -7.51
C PHE A 22 18.79 0.05 -7.49
N GLY A 23 19.77 0.12 -6.58
CA GLY A 23 20.74 1.22 -6.46
C GLY A 23 20.19 2.50 -5.82
N GLN A 24 18.87 2.59 -5.61
CA GLN A 24 18.19 3.69 -4.90
C GLN A 24 16.88 3.18 -4.25
N PRO A 25 16.31 3.90 -3.28
CA PRO A 25 15.06 3.50 -2.63
C PRO A 25 13.91 3.52 -3.63
N LYS A 26 13.46 2.34 -4.09
CA LYS A 26 12.50 2.20 -5.20
C LYS A 26 11.19 2.92 -4.94
N GLN A 27 10.78 3.02 -3.68
CA GLN A 27 9.60 3.74 -3.21
C GLN A 27 9.61 5.22 -3.63
N LEU A 28 10.80 5.83 -3.67
CA LEU A 28 11.00 7.26 -3.92
C LEU A 28 11.32 7.58 -5.39
N VAL A 29 11.46 6.55 -6.23
CA VAL A 29 11.75 6.74 -7.66
C VAL A 29 10.58 7.43 -8.32
N SER A 30 10.86 8.49 -9.08
CA SER A 30 9.84 9.23 -9.82
C SER A 30 9.46 8.51 -11.11
N PHE A 31 8.17 8.34 -11.35
CA PHE A 31 7.61 7.88 -12.61
C PHE A 31 6.38 8.71 -12.98
N ARG A 32 6.41 9.32 -14.16
CA ARG A 32 5.35 10.24 -14.63
C ARG A 32 5.00 11.32 -13.59
N GLY A 33 6.03 11.92 -12.98
CA GLY A 33 5.90 13.06 -12.05
C GLY A 33 5.53 12.73 -10.61
N LYS A 34 5.41 11.45 -10.23
CA LYS A 34 5.10 11.02 -8.85
C LYS A 34 6.03 9.89 -8.42
N SER A 35 6.37 9.82 -7.13
CA SER A 35 7.10 8.68 -6.57
C SER A 35 6.30 7.38 -6.72
N PHE A 36 6.98 6.23 -6.79
CA PHE A 36 6.31 4.92 -6.91
C PHE A 36 5.31 4.69 -5.77
N VAL A 37 5.69 5.03 -4.54
CA VAL A 37 4.79 4.89 -3.38
C VAL A 37 3.55 5.79 -3.52
N ARG A 38 3.72 7.02 -4.00
CA ARG A 38 2.61 7.95 -4.22
C ARG A 38 1.67 7.45 -5.31
N ARG A 39 2.19 6.87 -6.39
CA ARG A 39 1.37 6.32 -7.48
C ARG A 39 0.49 5.17 -7.03
N ILE A 40 1.06 4.24 -6.26
CA ILE A 40 0.31 3.10 -5.74
C ILE A 40 -0.72 3.55 -4.71
N ALA A 41 -0.38 4.51 -3.85
CA ALA A 41 -1.33 5.14 -2.93
C ALA A 41 -2.51 5.77 -3.70
N ASP A 42 -2.24 6.62 -4.69
CA ASP A 42 -3.28 7.24 -5.50
C ASP A 42 -4.14 6.19 -6.21
N SER A 43 -3.53 5.13 -6.76
CA SER A 43 -4.25 4.05 -7.45
C SER A 43 -5.16 3.26 -6.52
N ALA A 44 -4.72 2.98 -5.27
CA ALA A 44 -5.52 2.32 -4.26
C ALA A 44 -6.71 3.20 -3.83
N THR A 45 -6.48 4.51 -3.65
CA THR A 45 -7.54 5.48 -3.34
C THR A 45 -8.56 5.57 -4.47
N GLU A 46 -8.11 5.69 -5.72
CA GLU A 46 -8.96 5.74 -6.91
C GLU A 46 -9.75 4.43 -7.13
N ALA A 47 -9.20 3.29 -6.71
CA ALA A 47 -9.88 1.99 -6.73
C ALA A 47 -10.97 1.86 -5.64
N GLY A 48 -11.07 2.82 -4.72
CA GLY A 48 -12.02 2.81 -3.62
C GLY A 48 -11.59 1.94 -2.43
N CYS A 49 -10.31 1.61 -2.31
CA CYS A 49 -9.82 0.92 -1.12
C CYS A 49 -9.90 1.84 0.10
N SER A 50 -10.39 1.31 1.22
CA SER A 50 -10.48 2.00 2.50
C SER A 50 -10.56 0.97 3.63
N PRO A 51 -9.81 1.15 4.74
CA PRO A 51 -8.70 2.07 4.89
C PRO A 51 -7.45 1.63 4.11
N ILE A 52 -6.50 2.54 3.90
CA ILE A 52 -5.24 2.28 3.18
C ILE A 52 -4.06 2.48 4.13
N VAL A 53 -3.20 1.47 4.23
CA VAL A 53 -2.03 1.46 5.11
C VAL A 53 -0.77 1.25 4.29
N ALA A 54 0.24 2.10 4.47
CA ALA A 54 1.59 1.91 3.94
C ALA A 54 2.52 1.41 5.04
N VAL A 55 3.08 0.22 4.85
CA VAL A 55 4.10 -0.34 5.75
C VAL A 55 5.47 0.15 5.31
N ILE A 56 6.10 0.99 6.12
CA ILE A 56 7.38 1.64 5.86
C ILE A 56 8.50 1.05 6.74
N GLY A 57 9.76 1.35 6.41
CA GLY A 57 10.93 0.70 7.03
C GLY A 57 12.22 1.47 6.76
N SER A 58 13.16 0.86 6.02
CA SER A 58 14.52 1.37 5.78
C SER A 58 14.63 2.87 5.46
N HIS A 59 13.65 3.44 4.74
CA HIS A 59 13.59 4.85 4.35
C HIS A 59 12.31 5.55 4.87
N GLY A 60 11.84 5.13 6.04
CA GLY A 60 10.47 5.39 6.52
C GLY A 60 10.06 6.86 6.48
N GLU A 61 10.86 7.76 7.04
CA GLU A 61 10.55 9.19 7.06
C GLU A 61 10.39 9.80 5.66
N LYS A 62 11.28 9.43 4.73
CA LYS A 62 11.21 9.93 3.33
C LYS A 62 9.96 9.40 2.64
N VAL A 63 9.63 8.14 2.86
CA VAL A 63 8.42 7.51 2.30
C VAL A 63 7.15 8.10 2.89
N ALA A 64 7.13 8.36 4.20
CA ALA A 64 6.00 9.00 4.87
C ALA A 64 5.74 10.41 4.33
N ARG A 65 6.79 11.22 4.07
CA ARG A 65 6.66 12.55 3.45
C ARG A 65 5.96 12.54 2.10
N GLU A 66 6.24 11.55 1.25
CA GLU A 66 5.56 11.38 -0.04
C GLU A 66 4.04 11.11 0.12
N LEU A 67 3.63 10.63 1.31
CA LEU A 67 2.26 10.23 1.63
C LEU A 67 1.51 11.24 2.51
N GLU A 68 2.15 12.28 3.05
CA GLU A 68 1.52 13.27 3.98
C GLU A 68 0.24 13.92 3.43
N ARG A 69 0.14 14.06 2.11
CA ARG A 69 -1.02 14.64 1.42
C ARG A 69 -1.91 13.58 0.75
N THR A 70 -2.01 12.41 1.38
CA THR A 70 -2.92 11.31 0.99
C THR A 70 -3.82 10.95 2.17
N ASN A 71 -4.78 10.06 1.94
CA ASN A 71 -5.55 9.38 2.97
C ASN A 71 -4.86 8.07 3.47
N VAL A 72 -3.57 7.87 3.17
CA VAL A 72 -2.84 6.65 3.53
C VAL A 72 -2.17 6.79 4.89
N THR A 73 -2.45 5.85 5.80
CA THR A 73 -1.77 5.76 7.09
C THR A 73 -0.41 5.07 6.92
N SER A 74 0.67 5.75 7.27
CA SER A 74 2.02 5.15 7.29
C SER A 74 2.30 4.48 8.62
N ILE A 75 2.72 3.22 8.62
CA ILE A 75 3.13 2.47 9.82
C ILE A 75 4.54 1.93 9.68
N GLU A 76 5.36 2.09 10.72
CA GLU A 76 6.74 1.62 10.70
C GLU A 76 6.85 0.14 11.09
N ASN A 77 7.44 -0.68 10.22
CA ASN A 77 7.87 -2.03 10.56
C ASN A 77 9.38 -2.05 10.85
N LYS A 78 9.76 -1.97 12.12
CA LYS A 78 11.16 -2.07 12.57
C LYS A 78 11.81 -3.43 12.30
N SER A 79 11.01 -4.46 11.97
CA SER A 79 11.47 -5.82 11.65
C SER A 79 11.43 -6.12 10.15
N TRP A 80 11.49 -5.10 9.29
CA TRP A 80 11.44 -5.26 7.83
C TRP A 80 12.55 -6.18 7.28
N GLN A 81 13.71 -6.24 7.95
CA GLN A 81 14.82 -7.14 7.57
C GLN A 81 14.46 -8.62 7.68
N ARG A 82 13.41 -8.99 8.43
CA ARG A 82 12.91 -10.38 8.50
C ARG A 82 12.17 -10.82 7.24
N GLY A 83 12.10 -9.95 6.22
CA GLY A 83 11.50 -10.23 4.92
C GLY A 83 10.07 -9.70 4.79
N MET A 84 9.52 -9.80 3.58
CA MET A 84 8.21 -9.25 3.22
C MET A 84 7.07 -9.75 4.13
N GLY A 85 7.15 -10.99 4.63
CA GLY A 85 6.16 -11.56 5.53
C GLY A 85 5.99 -10.79 6.84
N SER A 86 7.06 -10.19 7.39
CA SER A 86 6.93 -9.34 8.59
C SER A 86 6.15 -8.06 8.30
N SER A 87 6.32 -7.49 7.12
CA SER A 87 5.60 -6.30 6.66
C SER A 87 4.13 -6.60 6.37
N ILE A 88 3.84 -7.74 5.74
CA ILE A 88 2.45 -8.20 5.53
C ILE A 88 1.76 -8.35 6.89
N ARG A 89 2.40 -9.05 7.84
CA ARG A 89 1.86 -9.21 9.20
C ARG A 89 1.59 -7.86 9.87
N ALA A 90 2.52 -6.92 9.78
CA ALA A 90 2.36 -5.59 10.38
C ALA A 90 1.17 -4.83 9.78
N GLY A 91 1.05 -4.80 8.45
CA GLY A 91 -0.04 -4.11 7.75
C GLY A 91 -1.40 -4.74 8.03
N ILE A 92 -1.52 -6.07 7.93
CA ILE A 92 -2.77 -6.78 8.22
C ILE A 92 -3.18 -6.61 9.68
N ARG A 93 -2.23 -6.74 10.62
CA ARG A 93 -2.53 -6.51 12.05
C ARG A 93 -3.09 -5.11 12.28
N HIS A 94 -2.47 -4.08 11.69
CA HIS A 94 -2.96 -2.72 11.83
C HIS A 94 -4.38 -2.56 11.27
N LEU A 95 -4.67 -3.15 10.10
CA LEU A 95 -6.03 -3.14 9.55
C LEU A 95 -7.04 -3.79 10.50
N VAL A 96 -6.74 -4.99 11.01
CA VAL A 96 -7.63 -5.73 11.93
C VAL A 96 -7.86 -4.98 13.24
N GLU A 97 -6.83 -4.31 13.77
CA GLU A 97 -6.93 -3.59 15.04
C GLU A 97 -7.66 -2.23 14.91
N ASN A 98 -7.70 -1.63 13.72
CA ASN A 98 -8.17 -0.24 13.54
C ASN A 98 -9.37 -0.11 12.58
N ALA A 99 -9.79 -1.17 11.90
CA ALA A 99 -10.95 -1.17 11.00
C ALA A 99 -11.97 -2.21 11.45
N THR A 100 -13.23 -1.81 11.64
CA THR A 100 -14.30 -2.67 12.14
C THR A 100 -15.05 -3.43 11.06
N ASP A 101 -14.94 -3.01 9.79
CA ASP A 101 -15.87 -3.43 8.74
C ASP A 101 -15.19 -3.73 7.40
N ILE A 102 -13.99 -4.34 7.39
CA ILE A 102 -13.36 -4.77 6.13
C ILE A 102 -13.67 -6.23 5.81
N ASP A 103 -14.12 -6.51 4.59
CA ASP A 103 -14.42 -7.87 4.12
C ASP A 103 -13.17 -8.59 3.62
N ALA A 104 -12.21 -7.82 3.07
CA ALA A 104 -10.96 -8.32 2.55
C ALA A 104 -9.88 -7.23 2.54
N ALA A 105 -8.64 -7.65 2.33
CA ALA A 105 -7.50 -6.76 2.14
C ALA A 105 -6.75 -7.09 0.85
N ILE A 106 -6.38 -6.07 0.09
CA ILE A 106 -5.45 -6.20 -1.03
C ILE A 106 -4.03 -5.85 -0.62
N LEU A 107 -3.06 -6.67 -1.03
CA LEU A 107 -1.64 -6.39 -0.87
C LEU A 107 -1.10 -5.76 -2.15
N LEU A 108 -0.48 -4.58 -2.01
CA LEU A 108 0.13 -3.83 -3.11
C LEU A 108 1.62 -3.66 -2.84
N VAL A 109 2.43 -3.68 -3.89
CA VAL A 109 3.89 -3.53 -3.81
C VAL A 109 4.34 -2.30 -4.61
N CYS A 110 5.33 -1.57 -4.09
CA CYS A 110 5.79 -0.33 -4.74
C CYS A 110 6.63 -0.56 -6.01
N ASP A 111 7.02 -1.78 -6.37
CA ASP A 111 7.82 -2.03 -7.58
C ASP A 111 7.00 -2.21 -8.86
N GLN A 112 5.68 -2.01 -8.79
CA GLN A 112 4.76 -2.11 -9.93
C GLN A 112 4.10 -0.75 -10.27
N PRO A 113 4.86 0.31 -10.62
CA PRO A 113 4.35 1.68 -10.74
C PRO A 113 3.33 1.91 -11.88
N ALA A 114 3.15 0.92 -12.75
CA ALA A 114 2.17 0.91 -13.83
C ALA A 114 0.81 0.29 -13.41
N VAL A 115 0.71 -0.31 -12.23
CA VAL A 115 -0.58 -0.75 -11.67
C VAL A 115 -1.43 0.49 -11.41
N ASP A 116 -2.61 0.51 -12.02
CA ASP A 116 -3.60 1.59 -11.89
C ASP A 116 -4.85 1.10 -11.14
N ALA A 117 -5.77 2.04 -10.85
CA ALA A 117 -7.01 1.74 -10.17
C ALA A 117 -7.84 0.66 -10.88
N GLN A 118 -7.83 0.63 -12.22
CA GLN A 118 -8.60 -0.35 -12.99
C GLN A 118 -8.05 -1.77 -12.82
N ALA A 119 -6.73 -1.93 -12.76
CA ALA A 119 -6.09 -3.20 -12.45
C ALA A 119 -6.47 -3.70 -11.05
N ILE A 120 -6.48 -2.80 -10.06
CA ILE A 120 -6.89 -3.10 -8.68
C ILE A 120 -8.36 -3.52 -8.64
N VAL A 121 -9.25 -2.75 -9.27
CA VAL A 121 -10.70 -3.04 -9.35
C VAL A 121 -10.97 -4.41 -9.99
N ARG A 122 -10.26 -4.75 -11.08
CA ARG A 122 -10.39 -6.07 -11.70
C ARG A 122 -9.95 -7.21 -10.78
N LEU A 123 -8.93 -6.98 -9.95
CA LEU A 123 -8.41 -8.00 -9.03
C LEU A 123 -9.37 -8.25 -7.86
N ILE A 124 -9.99 -7.20 -7.32
CA ILE A 124 -10.91 -7.33 -6.18
C ILE A 124 -12.27 -7.91 -6.59
N GLY A 125 -12.69 -7.75 -7.85
CA GLY A 125 -13.83 -8.48 -8.42
C GLY A 125 -15.20 -8.17 -7.78
N LEU A 126 -15.34 -7.00 -7.16
CA LEU A 126 -16.55 -6.52 -6.46
C LEU A 126 -17.37 -5.53 -7.28
#